data_AF-A0A0C9Z226-F1
#
_entry.id   AF-A0A0C9Z226-F1
#
_cell.length_a   1.000
_cell.length_b   1.000
_cell.length_c   1.000
_cell.angle_alpha   90.00
_cell.angle_beta   90.00
_cell.angle_gamma   90.00
#
_symmetry.space_group_name_H-M   'P 1'
#
loop_
_entity.id
_entity.type
_entity.pdbx_description
1 polymer ?
#
loop_
_entity_poly.entity_id
_entity_poly.type
_entity_poly.pdbx_seq_one_letter_code
_entity_poly.pdbx_strand_id
1 'polypeptide(L)' 'IIQAWKDYFIILKTELQHAVGNISFTVDIWSSDSRRPYLAMTAHYVADTSSTLQYRSALVAFHRL' A
#
# COMPACT_ATOMS: atom_id res chain seq x y z
N ILE A 1 12.18 8.60 9.96
CA ILE A 1 10.85 7.95 9.76
C ILE A 1 10.02 8.72 8.75
N ILE A 2 9.67 10.00 8.98
CA ILE A 2 8.79 10.76 8.06
C ILE A 2 9.40 10.91 6.65
N GLN A 3 10.68 11.27 6.52
CA GLN A 3 11.28 11.48 5.20
C GLN A 3 11.39 10.18 4.40
N ALA A 4 11.92 9.11 5.01
CA ALA A 4 11.98 7.78 4.38
C ALA A 4 10.60 7.29 3.92
N TRP A 5 9.54 7.60 4.67
CA TRP A 5 8.17 7.26 4.25
C TRP A 5 7.70 8.10 3.06
N LYS A 6 8.00 9.41 3.03
CA LYS A 6 7.71 10.26 1.86
C LYS A 6 8.43 9.78 0.60
N ASP A 7 9.71 9.45 0.73
CA ASP A 7 10.54 8.96 -0.37
C ASP A 7 9.99 7.63 -0.89
N TYR A 8 9.67 6.70 0.03
CA TYR A 8 8.99 5.45 -0.30
C TYR A 8 7.65 5.69 -1.01
N PHE A 9 6.84 6.62 -0.53
CA PHE A 9 5.52 6.89 -1.08
C PHE A 9 5.58 7.48 -2.50
N ILE A 10 6.60 8.29 -2.80
CA ILE A 10 6.86 8.79 -4.16
C ILE A 10 7.15 7.62 -5.12
N ILE A 11 7.97 6.66 -4.68
CA ILE A 11 8.30 5.46 -5.46
C ILE A 11 7.04 4.60 -5.64
N LEU A 12 6.32 4.31 -4.56
CA LEU A 12 5.10 3.51 -4.59
C LEU A 12 4.04 4.11 -5.52
N LYS A 13 3.86 5.42 -5.51
CA LYS A 13 2.94 6.10 -6.42
C LYS A 13 3.31 5.86 -7.88
N THR A 14 4.60 5.95 -8.20
CA THR A 14 5.13 5.66 -9.54
C THR A 14 4.91 4.20 -9.91
N GLU A 15 5.11 3.25 -8.99
CA GLU A 15 4.86 1.83 -9.25
C GLU A 15 3.38 1.55 -9.53
N LEU A 16 2.47 2.11 -8.71
CA LEU A 16 1.03 1.93 -8.89
C LEU A 16 0.52 2.55 -10.20
N GLN A 17 1.12 3.65 -10.68
CA GLN A 17 0.79 4.23 -11.99
C GLN A 17 1.14 3.30 -13.17
N HIS A 18 2.11 2.41 -12.99
CA HIS A 18 2.53 1.42 -14.00
C HIS A 18 2.01 0.01 -13.70
N ALA A 19 1.06 -0.13 -12.77
CA ALA A 19 0.44 -1.42 -12.50
C ALA A 19 -0.25 -1.95 -13.77
N VAL A 20 -0.09 -3.25 -14.01
CA VAL A 20 -0.79 -3.96 -15.09
C VAL A 20 -2.17 -4.35 -14.61
N GLY A 21 -3.20 -3.91 -15.33
CA GLY A 21 -4.58 -4.21 -15.01
C GLY A 21 -5.08 -3.45 -13.78
N ASN A 22 -5.92 -4.11 -12.97
CA ASN A 22 -6.58 -3.45 -11.84
C ASN A 22 -5.75 -3.50 -10.57
N ILE A 23 -5.79 -2.40 -9.82
CA ILE A 23 -5.30 -2.35 -8.44
C ILE A 23 -6.49 -2.67 -7.52
N SER A 24 -6.32 -3.65 -6.65
CA SER A 24 -7.30 -3.98 -5.60
C SER A 24 -6.81 -3.46 -4.26
N PHE A 25 -7.74 -3.12 -3.36
CA PHE A 25 -7.41 -2.66 -2.03
C PHE A 25 -8.08 -3.53 -0.97
N THR A 26 -7.35 -3.86 0.08
CA THR A 26 -7.90 -4.37 1.34
C THR A 26 -7.81 -3.27 2.39
N VAL A 27 -8.85 -3.18 3.21
CA VAL A 27 -8.92 -2.22 4.32
C VAL A 27 -9.18 -3.00 5.59
N ASP A 28 -8.20 -3.00 6.46
CA ASP A 28 -8.31 -3.58 7.79
C ASP A 28 -8.66 -2.46 8.77
N ILE A 29 -9.75 -2.66 9.52
CA ILE A 29 -10.17 -1.76 10.59
C ILE A 29 -10.23 -2.58 11.88
N TRP A 30 -9.49 -2.15 12.89
CA TRP A 30 -9.44 -2.83 14.18
C TRP A 30 -9.29 -1.83 15.32
N SER A 31 -9.47 -2.31 16.55
CA SER A 31 -9.16 -1.54 17.77
C SER A 31 -7.97 -2.17 18.48
N SER A 32 -7.09 -1.35 19.05
CA SER A 32 -6.08 -1.85 19.98
C SER A 32 -6.68 -2.17 21.35
N ASP A 33 -5.91 -2.81 22.23
CA ASP A 33 -6.31 -3.10 23.61
C ASP A 33 -6.73 -1.84 24.39
N SER A 34 -6.16 -0.69 24.02
CA SER A 34 -6.53 0.62 24.56
C SER A 34 -7.81 1.23 23.96
N ARG A 35 -8.60 0.44 23.23
CA ARG A 35 -9.83 0.83 22.51
C ARG A 35 -9.62 1.99 21.53
N ARG A 36 -8.41 2.09 20.96
CA ARG A 36 -8.10 3.08 19.92
C ARG A 36 -8.34 2.44 18.55
N PRO A 37 -9.20 3.01 17.71
CA PRO A 37 -9.44 2.49 16.38
C PRO A 37 -8.29 2.81 15.42
N TYR A 38 -7.97 1.87 14.55
CA TYR A 38 -6.95 1.98 13.51
C TYR A 38 -7.50 1.51 12.18
N LEU A 39 -6.92 2.05 11.11
CA LEU A 39 -7.16 1.67 9.74
C LEU A 39 -5.81 1.43 9.06
N ALA A 40 -5.67 0.30 8.38
CA ALA A 40 -4.64 0.08 7.38
C ALA A 40 -5.28 -0.21 6.04
N MET A 41 -4.70 0.36 4.98
CA MET A 41 -5.08 0.07 3.61
C MET A 41 -3.87 -0.48 2.86
N THR A 42 -4.05 -1.64 2.24
CA THR A 42 -3.03 -2.32 1.44
C THR A 42 -3.49 -2.38 0.00
N ALA A 43 -2.65 -1.90 -0.92
CA ALA A 43 -2.84 -2.07 -2.35
C ALA A 43 -2.26 -3.42 -2.78
N HIS A 44 -2.96 -4.11 -3.68
CA HIS A 44 -2.54 -5.34 -4.33
C HIS A 44 -2.57 -5.12 -5.84
N TYR A 45 -1.46 -5.36 -6.52
CA TYR A 45 -1.29 -5.03 -7.93
C TYR A 45 -0.33 -6.00 -8.62
N VAL A 46 -0.40 -6.06 -9.94
CA VAL A 46 0.59 -6.78 -10.76
C VAL A 46 1.52 -5.73 -11.37
N ALA A 47 2.82 -5.91 -11.20
CA ALA A 47 3.86 -5.11 -11.86
C ALA A 47 4.44 -5.89 -13.03
N ASP A 48 4.61 -5.22 -14.17
CA ASP A 48 5.42 -5.75 -15.26
C ASP A 48 6.89 -5.45 -14.97
N THR A 49 7.68 -6.49 -14.78
CA THR A 49 9.13 -6.38 -14.83
C THR A 49 9.57 -6.88 -16.20
N SER A 50 10.66 -6.36 -16.76
CA SER A 50 11.10 -6.61 -18.15
C SER A 50 11.16 -8.09 -18.59
N SER A 51 11.04 -9.05 -17.68
CA SER A 51 10.98 -10.49 -17.94
C SER A 51 9.77 -11.22 -17.34
N THR A 52 9.02 -10.64 -16.40
CA THR A 52 7.94 -11.36 -15.67
C THR A 52 6.86 -10.44 -15.10
N LEU A 53 5.63 -10.93 -15.07
CA LEU A 53 4.56 -10.34 -14.26
C LEU A 53 4.74 -10.75 -12.80
N GLN A 54 4.76 -9.77 -11.90
CA GLN A 54 4.94 -9.98 -10.47
C GLN A 54 3.75 -9.45 -9.71
N TYR A 55 3.14 -10.30 -8.89
CA TYR A 55 2.20 -9.85 -7.88
C TYR A 55 2.95 -9.10 -6.77
N ARG A 56 2.44 -7.93 -6.37
CA ARG A 56 2.96 -7.09 -5.30
C ARG A 56 1.85 -6.62 -4.39
N SER A 57 2.21 -6.36 -3.13
CA SER A 57 1.33 -5.73 -2.15
C SER A 57 2.09 -4.70 -1.33
N ALA A 58 1.47 -3.55 -1.08
CA ALA A 58 2.09 -2.44 -0.37
C ALA A 58 1.09 -1.67 0.51
N LEU A 59 1.53 -1.27 1.71
CA LEU A 59 0.75 -0.42 2.61
C LEU A 59 0.68 1.00 2.03
N VAL A 60 -0.52 1.47 1.69
CA VAL A 60 -0.74 2.81 1.12
C VAL A 60 -1.24 3.82 2.13
N ALA A 61 -1.91 3.36 3.20
CA ALA A 61 -2.35 4.23 4.28
C ALA A 61 -2.34 3.49 5.62
N PHE A 62 -1.95 4.21 6.66
CA PHE A 62 -2.13 3.80 8.04
C PHE A 62 -2.59 5.01 8.85
N HIS A 63 -3.72 4.88 9.52
CA HIS A 63 -4.29 5.96 10.32
C HIS A 63 -4.81 5.45 11.64
N ARG A 64 -4.63 6.24 12.68
CA ARG A 64 -5.38 6.09 13.91
C ARG A 64 -6.64 6.95 13.77
N LEU A 65 -7.81 6.31 13.80
CA LEU A 65 -9.10 6.97 13.63
C LEU A 65 -9.46 7.82 14.87
#